data_AF-A0A931U6B8-F1
#
_entry.id   AF-A0A931U6B8-F1
#
_cell.length_a   1.000
_cell.length_b   1.000
_cell.length_c   1.000
_cell.angle_alpha   90.00
_cell.angle_beta   90.00
_cell.angle_gamma   90.00
#
_symmetry.space_group_name_H-M   'P 1'
#
loop_
_entity.id
_entity.type
_entity.pdbx_description
1 polymer ?
#
loop_
_entity_poly.entity_id
_entity_poly.type
_entity_poly.pdbx_seq_one_letter_code
_entity_poly.pdbx_strand_id
1 'polypeptide(L)'
;EPATSLSNYADSQHVLTVGGVRWDTLQIEAYSSRGPTLDSRVKPDVVGPTCVPVSVVIPPLTDTTFCGTSAAAPFVSGAVALLRQARPELTPAQVRDYLRSQARDLGPVGPESVYGWGLAQLGQPPGGYRLYLPAVLR
;
A
#
# COMPACT_ATOMS: atom_id res chain seq x y z
N GLU A 1 14.30 12.44 12.22
CA GLU A 1 14.49 10.99 12.09
C GLU A 1 13.14 10.31 11.83
N PRO A 2 12.95 9.59 10.72
CA PRO A 2 11.66 8.95 10.38
C PRO A 2 11.39 7.66 11.17
N ALA A 3 12.34 7.13 11.92
CA ALA A 3 12.10 5.99 12.81
C ALA A 3 11.12 6.37 13.94
N THR A 4 10.27 5.45 14.39
CA THR A 4 9.27 5.67 15.47
C THR A 4 8.33 6.86 15.21
N SER A 5 8.05 7.18 13.94
CA SER A 5 7.25 8.36 13.54
C SER A 5 5.81 8.03 13.15
N LEU A 6 5.34 6.83 13.48
CA LEU A 6 3.96 6.42 13.25
C LEU A 6 3.02 7.21 14.17
N SER A 7 1.89 7.67 13.62
CA SER A 7 0.85 8.27 14.45
C SER A 7 0.18 7.22 15.34
N ASN A 8 -0.47 7.69 16.42
CA ASN A 8 -1.23 6.95 17.43
C ASN A 8 -2.40 6.08 16.90
N TYR A 9 -2.66 6.10 15.59
CA TYR A 9 -3.58 5.17 14.93
C TYR A 9 -2.85 4.22 13.96
N ALA A 10 -1.75 4.68 13.36
CA ALA A 10 -0.90 3.90 12.48
C ALA A 10 -0.04 2.87 13.25
N ASP A 11 0.17 3.08 14.55
CA ASP A 11 0.82 2.14 15.44
C ASP A 11 -0.13 1.06 16.00
N SER A 12 -1.44 1.09 15.72
CA SER A 12 -2.39 0.09 16.23
C SER A 12 -2.13 -1.31 15.69
N GLN A 13 -2.28 -2.32 16.55
CA GLN A 13 -2.15 -3.74 16.19
C GLN A 13 -3.27 -4.26 15.26
N HIS A 14 -4.42 -3.59 15.27
CA HIS A 14 -5.62 -4.04 14.55
C HIS A 14 -5.90 -3.28 13.26
N VAL A 15 -5.16 -2.20 12.99
CA VAL A 15 -5.26 -1.41 11.76
C VAL A 15 -4.25 -1.95 10.74
N LEU A 16 -4.67 -2.04 9.48
CA LEU A 16 -3.75 -2.25 8.35
C LEU A 16 -3.06 -0.92 8.03
N THR A 17 -1.82 -0.75 8.46
CA THR A 17 -1.02 0.46 8.30
C THR A 17 -0.30 0.44 6.97
N VAL A 18 -0.41 1.52 6.19
CA VAL A 18 0.13 1.61 4.84
C VAL A 18 1.18 2.72 4.75
N GLY A 19 2.41 2.35 4.39
CA GLY A 19 3.47 3.29 4.01
C GLY A 19 3.40 3.69 2.53
N GLY A 20 4.23 4.64 2.10
CA GLY A 20 4.23 5.18 0.74
C GLY A 20 5.54 4.92 0.00
N VAL A 21 5.46 4.27 -1.16
CA VAL A 21 6.55 4.18 -2.13
C VAL A 21 6.19 4.93 -3.40
N ARG A 22 7.16 5.61 -4.00
CA ARG A 22 6.94 6.32 -5.26
C ARG A 22 6.54 5.34 -6.36
N TRP A 23 5.48 5.63 -7.11
CA TRP A 23 4.87 4.66 -8.03
C TRP A 23 5.80 4.17 -9.16
N ASP A 24 6.75 4.99 -9.62
CA ASP A 24 7.63 4.74 -10.76
C ASP A 24 8.94 4.02 -10.36
N THR A 25 9.54 4.44 -9.25
CA THR A 25 10.85 3.95 -8.78
C THR A 25 10.73 2.93 -7.65
N LEU A 26 9.55 2.84 -7.02
CA LEU A 26 9.26 1.98 -5.87
C LEU A 26 10.13 2.28 -4.63
N GLN A 27 10.82 3.41 -4.64
CA GLN A 27 11.60 3.87 -3.51
C GLN A 27 10.66 4.38 -2.41
N ILE A 28 10.99 4.08 -1.16
CA ILE A 28 10.28 4.64 0.00
C ILE A 28 10.38 6.16 -0.02
N GLU A 29 9.25 6.84 0.18
CA GLU A 29 9.23 8.29 0.25
C GLU A 29 9.80 8.79 1.59
N ALA A 30 10.50 9.92 1.54
CA ALA A 30 11.15 10.48 2.74
C ALA A 30 10.16 10.81 3.86
N TYR A 31 8.92 11.18 3.50
CA TYR A 31 7.83 11.47 4.43
C TYR A 31 7.08 10.23 4.93
N SER A 32 7.34 9.05 4.37
CA SER A 32 6.65 7.83 4.81
C SER A 32 7.12 7.48 6.22
N SER A 33 6.21 7.56 7.19
CA SER A 33 6.48 7.18 8.57
C SER A 33 6.97 5.73 8.65
N ARG A 34 7.91 5.49 9.57
CA ARG A 34 8.56 4.21 9.76
C ARG A 34 8.40 3.77 11.20
N GLY A 35 8.27 2.47 11.38
CA GLY A 35 8.34 1.86 12.68
C GLY A 35 9.77 1.79 13.23
N PRO A 36 10.01 0.89 14.18
CA PRO A 36 8.98 0.10 14.86
C PRO A 36 8.02 1.00 15.64
N THR A 37 6.91 0.44 16.12
CA THR A 37 6.08 1.12 17.13
C THR A 37 6.86 1.26 18.45
N LEU A 38 6.36 2.07 19.39
CA LEU A 38 7.00 2.24 20.70
C LEU A 38 7.15 0.92 21.49
N ASP A 39 6.25 -0.03 21.25
CA ASP A 39 6.29 -1.38 21.80
C ASP A 39 6.95 -2.41 20.86
N SER A 40 7.80 -1.95 19.95
CA SER A 40 8.68 -2.78 19.09
C SER A 40 7.98 -3.65 18.03
N ARG A 41 6.72 -3.35 17.67
CA ARG A 41 6.04 -4.05 16.56
C ARG A 41 6.49 -3.51 15.21
N VAL A 42 6.58 -4.40 14.23
CA VAL A 42 6.89 -4.02 12.85
C VAL A 42 5.68 -3.33 12.22
N LYS A 43 5.90 -2.09 11.78
CA LYS A 43 4.97 -1.25 11.05
C LYS A 43 5.75 -0.34 10.09
N PRO A 44 5.21 0.06 8.92
CA PRO A 44 3.87 -0.25 8.40
C PRO A 44 3.67 -1.75 8.10
N ASP A 45 2.43 -2.18 7.85
CA ASP A 45 2.19 -3.58 7.46
C ASP A 45 2.59 -3.83 6.01
N VAL A 46 2.29 -2.88 5.13
CA VAL A 46 2.61 -2.93 3.70
C VAL A 46 2.86 -1.50 3.21
N VAL A 47 3.42 -1.36 2.01
CA VAL A 47 3.49 -0.07 1.31
C VAL A 47 2.56 -0.08 0.10
N GLY A 48 2.05 1.10 -0.25
CA GLY A 48 1.28 1.34 -1.46
C GLY A 48 1.91 2.44 -2.32
N PRO A 49 1.52 2.55 -3.59
CA PRO A 49 2.03 3.57 -4.50
C PRO A 49 1.57 4.96 -4.07
N THR A 50 2.47 5.92 -4.19
CA THR A 50 2.20 7.35 -3.99
C THR A 50 2.85 8.17 -5.10
N CYS A 51 2.57 9.47 -5.10
CA CYS A 51 2.86 10.37 -6.21
C CYS A 51 2.24 9.87 -7.51
N VAL A 52 1.04 9.29 -7.41
CA VAL A 52 0.31 8.76 -8.56
C VAL A 52 -0.34 9.92 -9.33
N PRO A 53 -0.38 9.85 -10.67
CA PRO A 53 -1.16 10.80 -11.46
C PRO A 53 -2.65 10.58 -11.15
N VAL A 54 -3.35 11.66 -10.81
CA VAL A 54 -4.80 11.64 -10.56
C VAL A 54 -5.51 12.63 -11.47
N SER A 55 -6.60 12.18 -12.07
CA SER A 55 -7.53 13.06 -12.77
C SER A 55 -8.39 13.77 -11.73
N VAL A 56 -7.96 14.96 -11.32
CA VAL A 56 -8.78 15.85 -10.49
C VAL A 56 -9.66 16.65 -11.42
N VAL A 57 -10.99 16.59 -11.22
CA VAL A 57 -11.94 17.42 -11.97
C VAL A 57 -12.26 18.67 -11.12
N ILE A 58 -11.25 19.50 -10.90
CA ILE A 58 -11.40 20.82 -10.29
C ILE A 58 -10.70 21.81 -11.20
N PRO A 59 -11.39 22.53 -12.09
CA PRO A 59 -10.77 23.58 -12.89
C PRO A 59 -10.07 24.61 -11.97
N PRO A 60 -8.80 25.00 -12.23
CA PRO A 60 -7.98 24.72 -13.42
C PRO A 60 -6.98 23.54 -13.28
N LEU A 61 -7.10 22.71 -12.25
CA LEU A 61 -6.20 21.59 -11.97
C LEU A 61 -6.56 20.37 -12.86
N THR A 62 -6.01 20.29 -14.07
CA THR A 62 -6.31 19.19 -15.01
C THR A 62 -5.33 18.02 -14.95
N ASP A 63 -4.15 18.21 -14.36
CA ASP A 63 -3.14 17.17 -14.11
C ASP A 63 -2.48 17.42 -12.77
N THR A 64 -2.85 16.62 -11.76
CA THR A 64 -2.18 16.70 -10.46
C THR A 64 -1.63 15.35 -10.07
N THR A 65 -0.41 15.36 -9.55
CA THR A 65 0.18 14.20 -8.90
C THR A 65 -0.21 14.26 -7.44
N PHE A 66 -0.79 13.18 -6.91
CA PHE A 66 -1.13 13.10 -5.49
C PHE A 66 -0.07 12.30 -4.73
N CYS A 67 0.78 13.02 -3.99
CA CYS A 67 1.79 12.48 -3.10
C CYS A 67 1.29 12.43 -1.66
N GLY A 68 1.75 11.44 -0.90
CA GLY A 68 1.36 11.19 0.49
C GLY A 68 0.97 9.73 0.74
N THR A 69 1.12 9.27 1.97
CA THR A 69 0.53 7.99 2.40
C THR A 69 -0.99 8.01 2.31
N SER A 70 -1.61 9.19 2.31
CA SER A 70 -3.02 9.41 1.96
C SER A 70 -3.38 8.98 0.53
N ALA A 71 -2.42 8.90 -0.40
CA ALA A 71 -2.62 8.32 -1.73
C ALA A 71 -2.47 6.79 -1.70
N ALA A 72 -1.52 6.28 -0.91
CA ALA A 72 -1.25 4.86 -0.77
C ALA A 72 -2.39 4.11 -0.02
N ALA A 73 -2.94 4.71 1.03
CA ALA A 73 -4.01 4.12 1.83
C ALA A 73 -5.27 3.74 1.03
N PRO A 74 -5.88 4.61 0.19
CA PRO A 74 -7.02 4.25 -0.64
C PRO A 74 -6.64 3.23 -1.73
N PHE A 75 -5.40 3.22 -2.24
CA PHE A 75 -4.95 2.20 -3.18
C PHE A 75 -5.01 0.80 -2.56
N VAL A 76 -4.45 0.64 -1.35
CA VAL A 76 -4.52 -0.62 -0.60
C VAL A 76 -5.95 -0.94 -0.18
N SER A 77 -6.76 0.07 0.16
CA SER A 77 -8.18 -0.12 0.48
C SER A 77 -8.98 -0.66 -0.72
N GLY A 78 -8.67 -0.22 -1.94
CA GLY A 78 -9.24 -0.78 -3.17
C GLY A 78 -8.88 -2.25 -3.36
N ALA A 79 -7.62 -2.62 -3.13
CA ALA A 79 -7.19 -4.02 -3.15
C ALA A 79 -7.92 -4.86 -2.08
N VAL A 80 -8.06 -4.34 -0.85
CA VAL A 80 -8.87 -4.97 0.21
C VAL A 80 -10.31 -5.16 -0.23
N ALA A 81 -10.92 -4.16 -0.87
CA ALA A 81 -12.30 -4.23 -1.34
C ALA A 81 -12.48 -5.34 -2.39
N LEU A 82 -11.57 -5.44 -3.37
CA LEU A 82 -11.57 -6.51 -4.37
C LEU A 82 -11.39 -7.89 -3.73
N LEU A 83 -10.46 -8.02 -2.78
CA LEU A 83 -10.25 -9.26 -2.05
C LEU A 83 -11.52 -9.66 -1.28
N ARG A 84 -12.15 -8.72 -0.58
CA ARG A 84 -13.39 -8.99 0.17
C ARG A 84 -14.58 -9.28 -0.74
N GLN A 85 -14.61 -8.73 -1.95
CA GLN A 85 -15.61 -9.08 -2.95
C GLN A 85 -15.43 -10.52 -3.44
N ALA A 86 -14.18 -10.94 -3.68
CA ALA A 86 -13.88 -12.30 -4.12
C ALA A 86 -13.98 -13.35 -3.00
N ARG A 87 -13.70 -12.95 -1.76
CA ARG A 87 -13.59 -13.81 -0.57
C ARG A 87 -14.31 -13.17 0.63
N PRO A 88 -15.65 -13.03 0.60
CA PRO A 88 -16.42 -12.34 1.64
C PRO A 88 -16.36 -13.03 3.02
N GLU A 89 -15.96 -14.30 3.06
CA GLU A 89 -15.82 -15.09 4.28
C GLU A 89 -14.56 -14.77 5.10
N LEU A 90 -13.60 -14.04 4.53
CA LEU A 90 -12.37 -13.69 5.24
C LEU A 90 -12.63 -12.65 6.33
N THR A 91 -12.13 -12.94 7.52
CA THR A 91 -12.08 -11.99 8.63
C THR A 91 -11.08 -10.85 8.35
N PRO A 92 -11.18 -9.69 9.02
CA PRO A 92 -10.20 -8.60 8.85
C PRO A 92 -8.75 -9.04 9.10
N ALA A 93 -8.51 -9.93 10.05
CA ALA A 93 -7.18 -10.48 10.32
C ALA A 93 -6.68 -11.33 9.14
N GLN A 94 -7.53 -12.20 8.60
CA GLN A 94 -7.19 -13.03 7.43
C GLN A 94 -6.96 -12.18 6.17
N VAL A 95 -7.71 -11.10 5.98
CA VAL A 95 -7.50 -10.13 4.89
C VAL A 95 -6.11 -9.49 5.00
N ARG A 96 -5.75 -9.02 6.19
CA ARG A 96 -4.43 -8.44 6.47
C ARG A 96 -3.31 -9.47 6.22
N ASP A 97 -3.47 -10.68 6.72
CA ASP A 97 -2.45 -11.72 6.60
C ASP A 97 -2.32 -12.21 5.15
N TYR A 98 -3.43 -12.27 4.40
CA TYR A 98 -3.39 -12.51 2.95
C TYR A 98 -2.59 -11.43 2.24
N LEU A 99 -2.87 -10.15 2.47
CA LEU A 99 -2.14 -9.05 1.83
C LEU A 99 -0.64 -9.06 2.15
N ARG A 100 -0.28 -9.35 3.41
CA ARG A 100 1.11 -9.53 3.82
C ARG A 100 1.78 -10.69 3.08
N SER A 101 1.08 -11.82 2.92
CA SER A 101 1.61 -13.00 2.21
C SER A 101 1.80 -12.79 0.71
N GLN A 102 1.03 -11.88 0.11
CA GLN A 102 1.11 -11.57 -1.31
C GLN A 102 2.04 -10.39 -1.61
N ALA A 103 2.44 -9.62 -0.59
CA ALA A 103 3.24 -8.42 -0.77
C ALA A 103 4.57 -8.72 -1.48
N ARG A 104 4.96 -7.84 -2.41
CA ARG A 104 6.28 -7.95 -3.07
C ARG A 104 7.30 -7.28 -2.17
N ASP A 105 8.24 -8.07 -1.66
CA ASP A 105 9.36 -7.55 -0.89
C ASP A 105 10.18 -6.54 -1.73
N LEU A 106 10.42 -5.36 -1.17
CA LEU A 106 11.18 -4.27 -1.78
C LEU A 106 12.46 -3.96 -1.00
N GLY A 107 12.66 -4.60 0.17
CA GLY A 107 13.74 -4.31 1.09
C GLY A 107 14.57 -5.56 1.39
N PRO A 108 15.21 -5.61 2.58
CA PRO A 108 15.77 -6.84 3.11
C PRO A 108 14.70 -7.93 3.20
N VAL A 109 15.09 -9.19 2.99
CA VAL A 109 14.15 -10.32 3.03
C VAL A 109 13.39 -10.37 4.35
N GLY A 110 12.06 -10.28 4.26
CA GLY A 110 11.14 -10.38 5.39
C GLY A 110 10.62 -9.05 5.91
N PRO A 111 9.71 -9.07 6.90
CA PRO A 111 9.04 -7.87 7.37
C PRO A 111 10.00 -6.94 8.13
N GLU A 112 9.98 -5.66 7.79
CA GLU A 112 10.78 -4.64 8.46
C GLU A 112 10.05 -3.28 8.56
N SER A 113 10.65 -2.31 9.25
CA SER A 113 9.96 -1.09 9.69
C SER A 113 9.87 0.05 8.65
N VAL A 114 10.39 -0.14 7.45
CA VAL A 114 10.41 0.82 6.34
C VAL A 114 9.31 0.48 5.31
N TYR A 115 9.38 -0.71 4.74
CA TYR A 115 8.49 -1.25 3.71
C TYR A 115 7.42 -2.20 4.27
N GLY A 116 7.49 -2.56 5.56
CA GLY A 116 6.60 -3.57 6.12
C GLY A 116 6.90 -4.93 5.51
N TRP A 117 5.85 -5.60 5.04
CA TRP A 117 5.95 -6.83 4.24
C TRP A 117 6.23 -6.56 2.75
N GLY A 118 6.33 -5.29 2.35
CA GLY A 118 6.58 -4.89 0.96
C GLY A 118 5.36 -4.27 0.26
N LEU A 119 5.43 -4.18 -1.06
CA LEU A 119 4.39 -3.58 -1.89
C LEU A 119 3.12 -4.42 -1.90
N ALA A 120 2.01 -3.83 -1.49
CA ALA A 120 0.71 -4.47 -1.52
C ALA A 120 0.29 -4.86 -2.95
N GLN A 121 -0.08 -6.13 -3.13
CA GLN A 121 -0.60 -6.69 -4.37
C GLN A 121 -1.51 -7.88 -4.07
N LEU A 122 -2.43 -8.21 -4.96
CA LEU A 122 -3.37 -9.34 -4.80
C LEU A 122 -2.87 -10.65 -5.44
N GLY A 123 -1.62 -10.66 -5.94
CA GLY A 123 -1.09 -11.77 -6.72
C GLY A 123 -1.70 -11.87 -8.12
N GLN A 124 -1.54 -13.03 -8.76
CA GLN A 124 -2.15 -13.28 -10.07
C GLN A 124 -3.66 -13.48 -9.92
N PRO A 125 -4.51 -12.82 -10.75
CA PRO A 125 -5.94 -13.07 -10.73
C PRO A 125 -6.20 -14.55 -11.09
N PRO A 126 -7.23 -15.20 -10.49
CA PRO A 126 -7.55 -16.59 -10.80
C PRO A 126 -7.89 -16.73 -12.29
N GLY A 127 -7.04 -17.44 -13.04
CA GLY A 127 -7.26 -17.74 -14.46
C GLY A 127 -6.96 -16.59 -15.42
N GLY A 128 -5.73 -16.51 -15.93
CA GLY A 128 -5.39 -16.04 -17.27
C GLY A 128 -5.93 -14.68 -17.76
N TYR A 129 -6.41 -13.80 -16.88
CA TYR A 129 -6.89 -12.47 -17.28
C TYR A 129 -5.71 -11.65 -17.80
N ARG A 130 -5.53 -11.67 -19.12
CA ARG A 130 -4.78 -10.64 -19.85
C ARG A 130 -5.48 -9.33 -19.53
N LEU A 131 -4.82 -8.48 -18.76
CA LEU A 131 -5.19 -7.07 -18.69
C LEU A 131 -5.24 -6.56 -20.13
N TYR A 132 -6.44 -6.31 -20.65
CA TYR A 132 -6.62 -5.54 -21.86
C TYR A 132 -6.19 -4.11 -21.51
N LEU A 133 -4.90 -3.83 -21.60
CA LEU A 133 -4.42 -2.46 -21.70
C LEU A 133 -4.95 -1.94 -23.05
N PRO A 134 -5.87 -0.96 -23.06
CA PRO A 134 -6.29 -0.35 -24.31
C PRO A 134 -5.03 0.19 -25.01
N ALA A 135 -4.98 0.04 -26.33
CA ALA A 135 -3.81 0.32 -27.17
C ALA A 135 -3.27 1.77 -27.10
N VAL A 136 -3.91 2.63 -26.30
CA VAL A 136 -3.58 4.05 -26.08
C VAL A 136 -2.41 4.24 -25.09
N LEU A 137 -1.93 3.17 -24.45
CA LEU A 137 -0.77 3.19 -23.53
C LEU A 137 0.47 2.45 -24.10
N ARG A 138 0.63 2.40 -25.43
CA ARG A 138 1.88 1.97 -26.07
C ARG A 138 2.67 3.14 -26.61
#